data_AF-A0A2N2WPL9-F1
#
_entry.id   AF-A0A2N2WPL9-F1
#
_cell.length_a   1.000
_cell.length_b   1.000
_cell.length_c   1.000
_cell.angle_alpha   90.00
_cell.angle_beta   90.00
_cell.angle_gamma   90.00
#
_symmetry.space_group_name_H-M   'P 1'
#
loop_
_entity.id
_entity.type
_entity.pdbx_description
1 polymer ?
#
loop_
_entity_poly.entity_id
_entity_poly.type
_entity_poly.pdbx_seq_one_letter_code
_entity_poly.pdbx_strand_id
1 'polypeptide(L)'
;MVGDDFLNFDEEEEFSDLVSKCESAFEDGTLENMRFSEEQFEYLINNFIDEMDDEIVYILTSMGYNQHPYSTEMTIRYADVLIVNSDSDRALDILNKQLSLDSGNSDIHFLLARVFIKKGDNQSAMDYIESALSLTTNEGLDMLLTAAQDYIDLGNFKNAINLLEKAEIIAPDNYELINDLAFCYERSDMLAKSLHYYEKYLDIDPFNDNVWFNIGTIYAREANIPKATDAFDYAIALNPDNSSVLYNKAILLVNSGKYDEGIETFESFLRIEPDNLFALTGIADAYLAKDRLEDAIFYFRMVLKLDSENLDANTGIAYICMLRHEHYEALTCLRKIIGDERTDSLFLITELHNSYKRTKNPEFLVYYLVSLYNTKENELFKIYLEMLISYDELWLARLFELIPSLKRDDSVKKQINKIKKKSN
;
A
#
# COMPACT_ATOMS: atom_id res chain seq x y z
N MET A 1 41.73 -21.52 32.52
CA MET A 1 40.61 -22.04 31.73
C MET A 1 40.64 -21.21 30.48
N VAL A 2 41.40 -21.47 29.41
CA VAL A 2 41.68 -22.70 28.63
C VAL A 2 40.41 -23.42 28.21
N GLY A 3 40.08 -23.27 26.93
CA GLY A 3 39.19 -24.12 26.13
C GLY A 3 37.84 -23.50 25.81
N ASP A 4 37.70 -22.90 24.63
CA ASP A 4 36.53 -23.09 23.73
C ASP A 4 36.75 -22.49 22.32
N ASP A 5 37.72 -21.58 22.11
CA ASP A 5 38.00 -20.99 20.78
C ASP A 5 38.89 -21.83 19.83
N PHE A 6 39.06 -23.14 20.07
CA PHE A 6 40.02 -23.98 19.30
C PHE A 6 39.37 -25.07 18.44
N LEU A 7 38.04 -25.08 18.27
CA LEU A 7 37.32 -26.10 17.49
C LEU A 7 36.69 -25.61 16.17
N ASN A 8 36.55 -24.30 15.94
CA ASN A 8 35.90 -23.79 14.71
C ASN A 8 36.86 -23.48 13.55
N PHE A 9 38.18 -23.43 13.79
CA PHE A 9 39.14 -23.05 12.73
C PHE A 9 39.55 -24.22 11.82
N ASP A 10 39.40 -25.47 12.27
CA ASP A 10 39.83 -26.66 11.51
C ASP A 10 38.73 -27.18 10.54
N GLU A 11 37.43 -26.94 10.80
CA GLU A 11 36.33 -27.39 9.91
C GLU A 11 36.15 -26.49 8.67
N GLU A 12 36.33 -25.17 8.79
CA GLU A 12 36.24 -24.25 7.65
C GLU A 12 37.33 -24.50 6.58
N GLU A 13 38.54 -24.91 6.99
CA GLU A 13 39.61 -25.29 6.05
C GLU A 13 39.32 -26.63 5.32
N GLU A 14 38.55 -27.54 5.93
CA GLU A 14 38.25 -28.86 5.32
C GLU A 14 37.16 -28.77 4.25
N PHE A 15 36.26 -27.78 4.33
CA PHE A 15 35.15 -27.59 3.40
C PHE A 15 35.27 -26.35 2.50
N SER A 16 36.34 -25.56 2.59
CA SER A 16 36.50 -24.32 1.81
C SER A 16 36.38 -24.53 0.29
N ASP A 17 36.94 -25.64 -0.22
CA ASP A 17 36.87 -25.97 -1.64
C ASP A 17 35.48 -26.47 -2.07
N LEU A 18 34.62 -26.87 -1.12
CA LEU A 18 33.35 -27.54 -1.39
C LEU A 18 32.33 -26.58 -1.99
N VAL A 19 32.30 -25.33 -1.52
CA VAL A 19 31.42 -24.26 -2.03
C VAL A 19 31.74 -24.01 -3.50
N SER A 20 33.00 -23.69 -3.82
CA SER A 20 33.44 -23.43 -5.20
C SER A 20 33.20 -24.62 -6.16
N LYS A 21 33.33 -25.86 -5.68
CA LYS A 21 32.98 -27.06 -6.45
C LYS A 21 31.48 -27.19 -6.67
N CYS A 22 30.67 -26.84 -5.67
CA CYS A 22 29.21 -26.84 -5.75
C CYS A 22 28.73 -25.79 -6.77
N GLU A 23 29.23 -24.57 -6.71
CA GLU A 23 28.94 -23.49 -7.67
C GLU A 23 29.31 -23.90 -9.10
N SER A 24 30.54 -24.38 -9.31
CA SER A 24 30.98 -24.83 -10.63
C SER A 24 30.12 -25.98 -11.16
N ALA A 25 29.73 -26.93 -10.29
CA ALA A 25 28.86 -28.04 -10.69
C ALA A 25 27.42 -27.57 -10.98
N PHE A 26 26.94 -26.53 -10.29
CA PHE A 26 25.66 -25.90 -10.58
C PHE A 26 25.68 -25.23 -11.95
N GLU A 27 26.70 -24.42 -12.25
CA GLU A 27 26.90 -23.77 -13.55
C GLU A 27 27.00 -24.79 -14.70
N ASP A 28 27.70 -25.90 -14.47
CA ASP A 28 27.86 -26.98 -15.45
C ASP A 28 26.61 -27.88 -15.57
N GLY A 29 25.58 -27.68 -14.74
CA GLY A 29 24.38 -28.51 -14.72
C GLY A 29 24.62 -29.95 -14.24
N THR A 30 25.68 -30.16 -13.46
CA THR A 30 26.10 -31.49 -12.97
C THR A 30 25.91 -31.69 -11.46
N LEU A 31 25.48 -30.66 -10.73
CA LEU A 31 25.34 -30.68 -9.27
C LEU A 31 24.53 -31.88 -8.75
N GLU A 32 23.39 -32.21 -9.37
CA GLU A 32 22.53 -33.33 -8.95
C GLU A 32 23.23 -34.71 -8.97
N ASN A 33 24.34 -34.85 -9.71
CA ASN A 33 25.12 -36.08 -9.78
C ASN A 33 26.14 -36.22 -8.63
N MET A 34 26.38 -35.15 -7.87
CA MET A 34 27.32 -35.16 -6.77
C MET A 34 26.78 -35.93 -5.56
N ARG A 35 27.70 -36.41 -4.72
CA ARG A 35 27.39 -37.11 -3.47
C ARG A 35 28.08 -36.41 -2.32
N PHE A 36 27.32 -36.16 -1.27
CA PHE A 36 27.79 -35.47 -0.08
C PHE A 36 27.44 -36.28 1.17
N SER A 37 28.29 -36.22 2.19
CA SER A 37 27.91 -36.64 3.55
C SER A 37 26.84 -35.71 4.12
N GLU A 38 26.22 -36.10 5.24
CA GLU A 38 25.29 -35.24 5.97
C GLU A 38 25.95 -33.91 6.40
N GLU A 39 27.13 -33.98 7.01
CA GLU A 39 27.93 -32.81 7.42
C GLU A 39 28.24 -31.87 6.25
N GLN A 40 28.55 -32.43 5.07
CA GLN A 40 28.78 -31.65 3.86
C GLN A 40 27.51 -30.96 3.34
N PHE A 41 26.35 -31.63 3.43
CA PHE A 41 25.08 -31.00 3.10
C PHE A 41 24.76 -29.87 4.07
N GLU A 42 24.91 -30.09 5.38
CA GLU A 42 24.68 -29.05 6.39
C GLU A 42 25.55 -27.82 6.14
N TYR A 43 26.84 -28.02 5.91
CA TYR A 43 27.78 -26.94 5.60
C TYR A 43 27.37 -26.16 4.34
N LEU A 44 27.11 -26.85 3.22
CA LEU A 44 26.75 -26.21 1.96
C LEU A 44 25.41 -25.47 2.07
N ILE A 45 24.39 -26.10 2.66
CA ILE A 45 23.06 -25.50 2.80
C ILE A 45 23.14 -24.21 3.63
N ASN A 46 23.84 -24.23 4.77
CA ASN A 46 23.97 -23.03 5.60
C ASN A 46 24.72 -21.91 4.85
N ASN A 47 25.79 -22.24 4.14
CA ASN A 47 26.57 -21.25 3.38
C ASN A 47 25.74 -20.58 2.26
N PHE A 48 24.97 -21.35 1.47
CA PHE A 48 24.14 -20.79 0.40
C PHE A 48 22.85 -20.10 0.89
N ILE A 49 22.37 -20.42 2.09
CA ILE A 49 21.30 -19.65 2.74
C ILE A 49 21.81 -18.22 3.04
N ASP A 50 23.03 -18.09 3.57
CA ASP A 50 23.63 -16.79 3.89
C ASP A 50 23.89 -15.95 2.64
N GLU A 51 24.17 -16.59 1.50
CA GLU A 51 24.38 -15.93 0.20
C GLU A 51 23.07 -15.64 -0.56
N MET A 52 21.92 -16.09 -0.04
CA MET A 52 20.59 -15.94 -0.64
C MET A 52 20.41 -16.63 -2.00
N ASP A 53 21.10 -17.76 -2.22
CA ASP A 53 21.00 -18.57 -3.44
C ASP A 53 19.91 -19.66 -3.33
N ASP A 54 18.65 -19.23 -3.36
CA ASP A 54 17.46 -20.08 -3.16
C ASP A 54 17.41 -21.33 -4.07
N GLU A 55 17.92 -21.22 -5.30
CA GLU A 55 17.93 -22.32 -6.27
C GLU A 55 18.91 -23.43 -5.86
N ILE A 56 20.13 -23.06 -5.44
CA ILE A 56 21.14 -24.02 -4.98
C ILE A 56 20.68 -24.67 -3.68
N VAL A 57 20.11 -23.88 -2.75
CA VAL A 57 19.55 -24.39 -1.49
C VAL A 57 18.45 -25.43 -1.74
N TYR A 58 17.54 -25.16 -2.70
CA TYR A 58 16.51 -26.13 -3.08
C TYR A 58 17.09 -27.43 -3.65
N ILE A 59 18.09 -27.34 -4.54
CA ILE A 59 18.73 -28.53 -5.11
C ILE A 59 19.44 -29.32 -4.01
N LEU A 60 20.22 -28.66 -3.16
CA LEU A 60 20.98 -29.31 -2.09
C LEU A 60 20.09 -29.98 -1.05
N THR A 61 19.01 -29.32 -0.60
CA THR A 61 18.08 -29.93 0.35
C THR A 61 17.32 -31.11 -0.25
N SER A 62 16.90 -31.01 -1.52
CA SER A 62 16.31 -32.13 -2.26
C SER A 62 17.29 -33.30 -2.40
N MET A 63 18.55 -33.01 -2.73
CA MET A 63 19.61 -34.02 -2.80
C MET A 63 19.86 -34.65 -1.43
N GLY A 64 19.94 -33.86 -0.36
CA GLY A 64 20.13 -34.33 1.01
C GLY A 64 19.04 -35.31 1.43
N TYR A 65 17.77 -34.94 1.22
CA TYR A 65 16.62 -35.81 1.49
C TYR A 65 16.67 -37.13 0.69
N ASN A 66 17.05 -37.07 -0.59
CA ASN A 66 17.11 -38.27 -1.44
C ASN A 66 18.32 -39.18 -1.15
N GLN A 67 19.46 -38.59 -0.77
CA GLN A 67 20.70 -39.33 -0.47
C GLN A 67 20.70 -39.92 0.94
N HIS A 68 20.04 -39.23 1.88
CA HIS A 68 19.97 -39.61 3.29
C HIS A 68 18.50 -39.69 3.77
N PRO A 69 17.68 -40.63 3.23
CA PRO A 69 16.22 -40.67 3.46
C PRO A 69 15.79 -41.03 4.89
N TYR A 70 16.73 -41.35 5.78
CA TYR A 70 16.46 -41.62 7.20
C TYR A 70 16.95 -40.50 8.12
N SER A 71 17.55 -39.46 7.54
CA SER A 71 17.95 -38.26 8.27
C SER A 71 16.73 -37.41 8.59
N THR A 72 16.44 -37.23 9.88
CA THR A 72 15.42 -36.28 10.31
C THR A 72 15.82 -34.85 9.92
N GLU A 73 17.10 -34.50 10.06
CA GLU A 73 17.62 -33.17 9.77
C GLU A 73 17.46 -32.80 8.28
N MET A 74 17.90 -33.67 7.37
CA MET A 74 17.73 -33.42 5.92
C MET A 74 16.26 -33.37 5.51
N THR A 75 15.42 -34.17 6.17
CA THR A 75 13.97 -34.17 5.93
C THR A 75 13.33 -32.85 6.36
N ILE A 76 13.68 -32.33 7.54
CA ILE A 76 13.20 -31.04 8.06
C ILE A 76 13.65 -29.90 7.14
N ARG A 77 14.94 -29.83 6.77
CA ARG A 77 15.47 -28.79 5.89
C ARG A 77 14.78 -28.76 4.53
N TYR A 78 14.60 -29.92 3.90
CA TYR A 78 13.90 -29.99 2.62
C TYR A 78 12.42 -29.62 2.75
N ALA A 79 11.75 -30.07 3.82
CA ALA A 79 10.36 -29.70 4.06
C ALA A 79 10.20 -28.18 4.28
N ASP A 80 11.13 -27.54 4.97
CA ASP A 80 11.13 -26.09 5.17
C ASP A 80 11.25 -25.33 3.83
N VAL A 81 12.22 -25.70 2.99
CA VAL A 81 12.36 -25.09 1.66
C VAL A 81 11.12 -25.31 0.80
N LEU A 82 10.46 -26.48 0.88
CA LEU A 82 9.19 -26.71 0.19
C LEU A 82 8.08 -25.79 0.69
N ILE A 83 8.04 -25.46 1.99
CA ILE A 83 7.07 -24.52 2.57
C ILE A 83 7.32 -23.10 2.04
N VAL A 84 8.58 -22.65 2.04
CA VAL A 84 8.98 -21.35 1.48
C VAL A 84 8.61 -21.25 0.00
N ASN A 85 8.89 -22.29 -0.78
CA ASN A 85 8.53 -22.40 -2.20
C ASN A 85 7.03 -22.64 -2.46
N SER A 86 6.19 -22.60 -1.41
CA SER A 86 4.74 -22.81 -1.48
C SER A 86 4.29 -24.19 -2.00
N ASP A 87 5.16 -25.21 -1.99
CA ASP A 87 4.82 -26.61 -2.29
C ASP A 87 4.34 -27.33 -1.01
N SER A 88 3.25 -26.80 -0.46
CA SER A 88 2.68 -27.23 0.82
C SER A 88 2.21 -28.69 0.82
N ASP A 89 1.82 -29.24 -0.33
CA ASP A 89 1.31 -30.61 -0.42
C ASP A 89 2.44 -31.65 -0.33
N ARG A 90 3.60 -31.39 -0.97
CA ARG A 90 4.77 -32.25 -0.82
C ARG A 90 5.35 -32.16 0.58
N ALA A 91 5.48 -30.94 1.11
CA ALA A 91 5.93 -30.73 2.49
C ALA A 91 5.05 -31.53 3.48
N LEU A 92 3.73 -31.46 3.31
CA LEU A 92 2.78 -32.20 4.16
C LEU A 92 2.97 -33.73 4.08
N ASP A 93 3.18 -34.29 2.90
CA ASP A 93 3.39 -35.75 2.74
C ASP A 93 4.68 -36.21 3.41
N ILE A 94 5.78 -35.46 3.22
CA ILE A 94 7.08 -35.75 3.82
C ILE A 94 7.01 -35.65 5.35
N LEU A 95 6.46 -34.55 5.87
CA LEU A 95 6.37 -34.31 7.31
C LEU A 95 5.45 -35.31 8.01
N ASN A 96 4.33 -35.73 7.41
CA ASN A 96 3.47 -36.75 8.01
C ASN A 96 4.15 -38.12 8.10
N LYS A 97 4.98 -38.48 7.10
CA LYS A 97 5.78 -39.71 7.18
C LYS A 97 6.78 -39.61 8.32
N GLN A 98 7.48 -38.47 8.44
CA GLN A 98 8.47 -38.28 9.50
C GLN A 98 7.82 -38.26 10.89
N LEU A 99 6.66 -37.61 11.04
CA LEU A 99 5.89 -37.58 12.29
C LEU A 99 5.49 -38.98 12.76
N SER A 100 5.26 -39.93 11.83
CA SER A 100 4.94 -41.31 12.18
C SER A 100 6.14 -42.10 12.73
N LEU A 101 7.37 -41.64 12.44
CA LEU A 101 8.62 -42.22 12.92
C LEU A 101 9.09 -41.57 14.22
N ASP A 102 8.93 -40.25 14.31
CA ASP A 102 9.34 -39.44 15.47
C ASP A 102 8.25 -38.43 15.83
N SER A 103 7.30 -38.86 16.66
CA SER A 103 6.17 -38.03 17.07
C SER A 103 6.51 -36.99 18.14
N GLY A 104 7.71 -37.08 18.74
CA GLY A 104 8.16 -36.21 19.83
C GLY A 104 9.00 -35.02 19.37
N ASN A 105 9.31 -34.92 18.07
CA ASN A 105 10.13 -33.85 17.52
C ASN A 105 9.32 -32.56 17.34
N SER A 106 9.68 -31.50 18.09
CA SER A 106 9.00 -30.20 18.06
C SER A 106 9.06 -29.53 16.69
N ASP A 107 10.14 -29.69 15.94
CA ASP A 107 10.35 -29.02 14.65
C ASP A 107 9.42 -29.58 13.57
N ILE A 108 9.13 -30.88 13.62
CA ILE A 108 8.15 -31.50 12.72
C ILE A 108 6.76 -30.92 12.97
N HIS A 109 6.33 -30.80 14.23
CA HIS A 109 5.06 -30.16 14.57
C HIS A 109 5.04 -28.70 14.12
N PHE A 110 6.14 -27.98 14.30
CA PHE A 110 6.26 -26.58 13.89
C PHE A 110 6.18 -26.41 12.36
N LEU A 111 6.88 -27.22 11.57
CA LEU A 111 6.79 -27.17 10.11
C LEU A 111 5.39 -27.57 9.61
N LEU A 112 4.73 -28.53 10.26
CA LEU A 112 3.33 -28.86 9.95
C LEU A 112 2.40 -27.67 10.23
N ALA A 113 2.60 -26.95 11.34
CA ALA A 113 1.86 -25.72 11.58
C ALA A 113 2.03 -24.72 10.42
N ARG A 114 3.27 -24.46 9.99
CA ARG A 114 3.55 -23.54 8.88
C ARG A 114 2.89 -23.96 7.57
N VAL A 115 2.87 -25.27 7.27
CA VAL A 115 2.08 -25.81 6.14
C VAL A 115 0.60 -25.44 6.26
N PHE A 116 -0.01 -25.64 7.44
CA PHE A 116 -1.42 -25.31 7.64
C PHE A 116 -1.70 -23.79 7.62
N ILE A 117 -0.74 -22.96 8.03
CA ILE A 117 -0.79 -21.50 7.88
C ILE A 117 -0.90 -21.14 6.39
N LYS A 118 0.01 -21.63 5.54
CA LYS A 118 -0.01 -21.38 4.08
C LYS A 118 -1.28 -21.91 3.41
N LYS A 119 -1.85 -23.01 3.92
CA LYS A 119 -3.14 -23.56 3.44
C LYS A 119 -4.38 -22.82 3.96
N GLY A 120 -4.21 -21.90 4.92
CA GLY A 120 -5.29 -21.11 5.53
C GLY A 120 -6.11 -21.87 6.58
N ASP A 121 -5.69 -23.07 6.99
CA ASP A 121 -6.32 -23.83 8.07
C ASP A 121 -5.75 -23.40 9.42
N ASN A 122 -6.30 -22.29 9.93
CA ASN A 122 -5.85 -21.66 11.16
C ASN A 122 -6.05 -22.54 12.41
N GLN A 123 -7.02 -23.46 12.40
CA GLN A 123 -7.26 -24.30 13.58
C GLN A 123 -6.15 -25.34 13.69
N SER A 124 -5.92 -26.10 12.61
CA SER A 124 -4.84 -27.09 12.57
C SER A 124 -3.49 -26.44 12.82
N ALA A 125 -3.24 -25.25 12.24
CA ALA A 125 -2.01 -24.50 12.48
C ALA A 125 -1.77 -24.23 13.98
N MET A 126 -2.78 -23.73 14.69
CA MET A 126 -2.65 -23.43 16.13
C MET A 126 -2.47 -24.70 16.97
N ASP A 127 -3.17 -25.78 16.65
CA ASP A 127 -3.03 -27.07 17.36
C ASP A 127 -1.59 -27.62 17.23
N TYR A 128 -0.98 -27.50 16.04
CA TYR A 128 0.39 -27.91 15.79
C TYR A 128 1.43 -26.97 16.43
N ILE A 129 1.16 -25.64 16.47
CA ILE A 129 2.00 -24.69 17.22
C ILE A 129 2.01 -25.06 18.70
N GLU A 130 0.84 -25.29 19.31
CA GLU A 130 0.74 -25.66 20.72
C GLU A 130 1.45 -26.99 21.01
N SER A 131 1.35 -27.95 20.09
CA SER A 131 2.07 -29.22 20.18
C SER A 131 3.58 -29.01 20.12
N ALA A 132 4.08 -28.21 19.17
CA ALA A 132 5.51 -27.88 19.05
C ALA A 132 6.04 -27.18 20.32
N LEU A 133 5.31 -26.18 20.83
CA LEU A 133 5.66 -25.44 22.05
C LEU A 133 5.67 -26.32 23.30
N SER A 134 4.85 -27.37 23.34
CA SER A 134 4.82 -28.32 24.48
C SER A 134 5.97 -29.33 24.48
N LEU A 135 6.59 -29.56 23.31
CA LEU A 135 7.65 -30.54 23.10
C LEU A 135 9.05 -29.92 23.09
N THR A 136 9.16 -28.63 22.75
CA THR A 136 10.43 -27.92 22.75
C THR A 136 11.01 -27.76 24.16
N THR A 137 12.34 -27.67 24.23
CA THR A 137 13.09 -27.44 25.47
C THR A 137 13.49 -25.97 25.65
N ASN A 138 13.44 -25.17 24.58
CA ASN A 138 13.55 -23.73 24.64
C ASN A 138 12.13 -23.13 24.73
N GLU A 139 11.96 -21.88 25.16
CA GLU A 139 10.61 -21.29 25.34
C GLU A 139 9.86 -21.08 24.00
N GLY A 140 10.42 -21.53 22.87
CA GLY A 140 9.79 -21.51 21.55
C GLY A 140 9.66 -20.12 20.92
N LEU A 141 10.49 -19.16 21.36
CA LEU A 141 10.44 -17.77 20.88
C LEU A 141 10.58 -17.70 19.36
N ASP A 142 11.59 -18.34 18.79
CA ASP A 142 11.84 -18.31 17.34
C ASP A 142 10.69 -18.94 16.54
N MET A 143 10.07 -20.00 17.08
CA MET A 143 8.89 -20.63 16.49
C MET A 143 7.70 -19.67 16.48
N LEU A 144 7.45 -18.97 17.59
CA LEU A 144 6.38 -17.98 17.70
C LEU A 144 6.58 -16.81 16.73
N LEU A 145 7.79 -16.25 16.68
CA LEU A 145 8.13 -15.12 15.80
C LEU A 145 8.04 -15.54 14.33
N THR A 146 8.59 -16.69 13.96
CA THR A 146 8.53 -17.19 12.58
C THR A 146 7.08 -17.48 12.13
N ALA A 147 6.27 -18.14 12.96
CA ALA A 147 4.86 -18.37 12.62
C ALA A 147 4.03 -17.07 12.61
N ALA A 148 4.37 -16.09 13.47
CA ALA A 148 3.77 -14.76 13.41
C ALA A 148 4.11 -14.06 12.09
N GLN A 149 5.36 -14.12 11.65
CA GLN A 149 5.79 -13.58 10.36
C GLN A 149 5.04 -14.24 9.19
N ASP A 150 4.90 -15.57 9.19
CA ASP A 150 4.11 -16.27 8.18
C ASP A 150 2.65 -15.78 8.13
N TYR A 151 2.05 -15.45 9.29
CA TYR A 151 0.72 -14.84 9.32
C TYR A 151 0.70 -13.37 8.86
N ILE A 152 1.74 -12.60 9.16
CA ILE A 152 1.92 -11.22 8.70
C ILE A 152 1.98 -11.18 7.17
N ASP A 153 2.78 -12.04 6.56
CA ASP A 153 2.95 -12.15 5.10
C ASP A 153 1.64 -12.49 4.40
N LEU A 154 0.81 -13.32 5.03
CA LEU A 154 -0.53 -13.67 4.55
C LEU A 154 -1.61 -12.61 4.88
N GLY A 155 -1.26 -11.55 5.59
CA GLY A 155 -2.18 -10.50 6.03
C GLY A 155 -3.15 -10.92 7.13
N ASN A 156 -2.90 -12.04 7.81
CA ASN A 156 -3.71 -12.51 8.94
C ASN A 156 -3.20 -11.94 10.27
N PHE A 157 -3.35 -10.62 10.42
CA PHE A 157 -2.83 -9.88 11.57
C PHE A 157 -3.41 -10.34 12.91
N LYS A 158 -4.64 -10.86 12.93
CA LYS A 158 -5.28 -11.34 14.16
C LYS A 158 -4.53 -12.54 14.76
N ASN A 159 -4.16 -13.51 13.93
CA ASN A 159 -3.42 -14.67 14.41
C ASN A 159 -1.95 -14.34 14.69
N ALA A 160 -1.35 -13.44 13.90
CA ALA A 160 -0.02 -12.90 14.20
C ALA A 160 0.01 -12.27 15.60
N ILE A 161 -0.93 -11.38 15.92
CA ILE A 161 -1.02 -10.74 17.25
C ILE A 161 -1.08 -11.78 18.38
N ASN A 162 -1.87 -12.84 18.23
CA ASN A 162 -1.96 -13.89 19.25
C ASN A 162 -0.59 -14.55 19.52
N LEU A 163 0.17 -14.86 18.47
CA LEU A 163 1.50 -15.45 18.61
C LEU A 163 2.52 -14.44 19.16
N LEU A 164 2.49 -13.19 18.69
CA LEU A 164 3.37 -12.14 19.16
C LEU A 164 3.11 -11.79 20.63
N GLU A 165 1.86 -11.78 21.10
CA GLU A 165 1.53 -11.60 22.52
C GLU A 165 2.09 -12.74 23.39
N LYS A 166 2.12 -13.98 22.87
CA LYS A 166 2.81 -15.08 23.55
C LYS A 166 4.33 -14.87 23.58
N ALA A 167 4.92 -14.39 22.48
CA ALA A 167 6.34 -14.08 22.38
C ALA A 167 6.75 -12.92 23.32
N GLU A 168 5.86 -11.95 23.55
CA GLU A 168 6.13 -10.80 24.43
C GLU A 168 6.29 -11.22 25.89
N ILE A 169 5.59 -12.26 26.33
CA ILE A 169 5.76 -12.81 27.69
C ILE A 169 7.19 -13.33 27.89
N ILE A 170 7.81 -13.86 26.83
CA ILE A 170 9.16 -14.44 26.85
C ILE A 170 10.22 -13.34 26.72
N ALA A 171 10.06 -12.46 25.73
CA ALA A 171 11.04 -11.43 25.38
C ALA A 171 10.37 -10.05 25.30
N PRO A 172 10.00 -9.42 26.44
CA PRO A 172 9.19 -8.21 26.46
C PRO A 172 9.91 -6.98 25.88
N ASP A 173 11.24 -6.99 25.84
CA ASP A 173 12.07 -5.89 25.35
C ASP A 173 12.66 -6.18 23.96
N ASN A 174 12.20 -7.24 23.27
CA ASN A 174 12.61 -7.52 21.89
C ASN A 174 12.06 -6.44 20.95
N TYR A 175 12.98 -5.72 20.31
CA TYR A 175 12.69 -4.58 19.45
C TYR A 175 11.89 -4.94 18.20
N GLU A 176 12.24 -6.04 17.52
CA GLU A 176 11.55 -6.52 16.31
C GLU A 176 10.12 -6.92 16.65
N LEU A 177 9.94 -7.68 17.73
CA LEU A 177 8.63 -8.08 18.24
C LEU A 177 7.72 -6.87 18.56
N ILE A 178 8.24 -5.85 19.23
CA ILE A 178 7.49 -4.64 19.57
C ILE A 178 7.02 -3.93 18.30
N ASN A 179 7.89 -3.84 17.28
CA ASN A 179 7.54 -3.26 15.99
C ASN A 179 6.45 -4.07 15.27
N ASP A 180 6.56 -5.39 15.27
CA ASP A 180 5.58 -6.27 14.63
C ASP A 180 4.21 -6.21 15.32
N LEU A 181 4.18 -6.11 16.65
CA LEU A 181 2.95 -5.87 17.41
C LEU A 181 2.34 -4.52 17.03
N ALA A 182 3.14 -3.45 16.99
CA ALA A 182 2.68 -2.12 16.63
C ALA A 182 2.06 -2.12 15.21
N PHE A 183 2.75 -2.72 14.25
CA PHE A 183 2.30 -2.86 12.87
C PHE A 183 1.02 -3.70 12.76
N CYS A 184 0.96 -4.88 13.39
CA CYS A 184 -0.21 -5.74 13.31
C CYS A 184 -1.45 -5.10 13.95
N TYR A 185 -1.28 -4.38 15.07
CA TYR A 185 -2.35 -3.63 15.70
C TYR A 185 -2.83 -2.48 14.81
N GLU A 186 -1.94 -1.78 14.11
CA GLU A 186 -2.31 -0.74 13.16
C GLU A 186 -3.15 -1.29 12.01
N ARG A 187 -2.70 -2.40 11.41
CA ARG A 187 -3.38 -3.09 10.31
C ARG A 187 -4.72 -3.70 10.72
N SER A 188 -4.89 -3.99 12.01
CA SER A 188 -6.14 -4.45 12.62
C SER A 188 -7.04 -3.31 13.11
N ASP A 189 -6.72 -2.05 12.79
CA ASP A 189 -7.45 -0.83 13.21
C ASP A 189 -7.55 -0.64 14.74
N MET A 190 -6.65 -1.29 15.50
CA MET A 190 -6.53 -1.13 16.96
C MET A 190 -5.52 -0.03 17.31
N LEU A 191 -5.81 1.20 16.86
CA LEU A 191 -4.87 2.34 16.86
C LEU A 191 -4.28 2.67 18.22
N ALA A 192 -5.08 2.63 19.30
CA ALA A 192 -4.60 2.90 20.65
C ALA A 192 -3.54 1.90 21.13
N LYS A 193 -3.68 0.62 20.76
CA LYS A 193 -2.68 -0.41 21.08
C LYS A 193 -1.43 -0.22 20.21
N SER A 194 -1.60 0.06 18.92
CA SER A 194 -0.49 0.34 18.01
C SER A 194 0.37 1.51 18.53
N LEU A 195 -0.25 2.62 18.92
CA LEU A 195 0.44 3.76 19.54
C LEU A 195 1.21 3.36 20.79
N HIS A 196 0.60 2.55 21.67
CA HIS A 196 1.28 2.07 22.88
C HIS A 196 2.58 1.32 22.56
N TYR A 197 2.58 0.43 21.55
CA TYR A 197 3.78 -0.29 21.15
C TYR A 197 4.80 0.59 20.41
N TYR A 198 4.35 1.54 19.59
CA TYR A 198 5.27 2.52 19.00
C TYR A 198 5.91 3.43 20.06
N GLU A 199 5.17 3.84 21.09
CA GLU A 199 5.72 4.58 22.23
C GLU A 199 6.75 3.73 22.99
N LYS A 200 6.44 2.44 23.26
CA LYS A 200 7.38 1.49 23.86
C LYS A 200 8.64 1.30 23.01
N TYR A 201 8.51 1.31 21.69
CA TYR A 201 9.64 1.24 20.76
C TYR A 201 10.52 2.50 20.86
N LEU A 202 9.91 3.68 20.92
CA LEU A 202 10.63 4.95 21.05
C LEU A 202 11.33 5.10 22.41
N ASP A 203 10.85 4.42 23.46
CA ASP A 203 11.58 4.33 24.74
C ASP A 203 12.94 3.60 24.58
N ILE A 204 13.05 2.73 23.58
CA ILE A 204 14.28 1.98 23.23
C ILE A 204 15.11 2.76 22.22
N ASP A 205 14.50 3.21 21.13
CA ASP A 205 15.14 3.98 20.05
C ASP A 205 14.34 5.25 19.70
N PRO A 206 14.63 6.37 20.37
CA PRO A 206 13.87 7.61 20.19
C PRO A 206 14.18 8.32 18.86
N PHE A 207 15.20 7.89 18.12
CA PHE A 207 15.69 8.56 16.91
C PHE A 207 15.25 7.86 15.61
N ASN A 208 14.28 6.94 15.69
CA ASN A 208 13.72 6.26 14.53
C ASN A 208 12.65 7.11 13.84
N ASP A 209 12.97 7.66 12.66
CA ASP A 209 12.06 8.52 11.89
C ASP A 209 10.83 7.77 11.38
N ASN A 210 10.97 6.49 11.02
CA ASN A 210 9.85 5.67 10.54
C ASN A 210 8.78 5.47 11.62
N VAL A 211 9.17 5.27 12.88
CA VAL A 211 8.21 5.13 13.98
C VAL A 211 7.49 6.45 14.27
N TRP A 212 8.21 7.58 14.26
CA TRP A 212 7.57 8.89 14.35
C TRP A 212 6.59 9.15 13.20
N PHE A 213 6.93 8.73 11.98
CA PHE A 213 6.04 8.80 10.83
C PHE A 213 4.77 7.95 11.01
N ASN A 214 4.90 6.72 11.51
CA ASN A 214 3.76 5.84 11.77
C ASN A 214 2.84 6.43 12.85
N ILE A 215 3.40 6.94 13.95
CA ILE A 215 2.64 7.65 15.00
C ILE A 215 1.89 8.85 14.41
N GLY A 216 2.56 9.66 13.58
CA GLY A 216 1.93 10.80 12.90
C GLY A 216 0.76 10.39 12.01
N THR A 217 0.92 9.30 11.27
CA THR A 217 -0.13 8.72 10.42
C THR A 217 -1.33 8.23 11.23
N ILE A 218 -1.09 7.60 12.39
CA ILE A 218 -2.17 7.17 13.29
C ILE A 218 -2.94 8.39 13.82
N TYR A 219 -2.25 9.40 14.35
CA TYR A 219 -2.92 10.61 14.83
C TYR A 219 -3.65 11.38 13.72
N ALA A 220 -3.16 11.35 12.48
CA ALA A 220 -3.85 11.91 11.33
C ALA A 220 -5.16 11.17 11.05
N ARG A 221 -5.18 9.83 11.13
CA ARG A 221 -6.40 9.01 11.01
C ARG A 221 -7.43 9.30 12.11
N GLU A 222 -6.96 9.59 13.32
CA GLU A 222 -7.82 10.02 14.44
C GLU A 222 -8.26 11.50 14.36
N ALA A 223 -7.87 12.22 13.29
CA ALA A 223 -8.08 13.66 13.13
C ALA A 223 -7.48 14.51 14.26
N ASN A 224 -6.47 14.00 14.97
CA ASN A 224 -5.72 14.72 15.99
C ASN A 224 -4.57 15.52 15.36
N ILE A 225 -4.93 16.61 14.68
CA ILE A 225 -4.03 17.42 13.87
C ILE A 225 -2.78 17.89 14.65
N PRO A 226 -2.87 18.40 15.90
CA PRO A 226 -1.69 18.83 16.65
C PRO A 226 -0.67 17.71 16.86
N LYS A 227 -1.11 16.56 17.38
CA LYS A 227 -0.19 15.44 17.65
C LYS A 227 0.38 14.83 16.38
N ALA A 228 -0.41 14.75 15.31
CA ALA A 228 0.06 14.28 14.02
C ALA A 228 1.15 15.20 13.45
N THR A 229 0.97 16.52 13.57
CA THR A 229 1.96 17.51 13.12
C THR A 229 3.25 17.39 13.94
N ASP A 230 3.15 17.29 15.27
CA ASP A 230 4.31 17.13 16.16
C ASP A 230 5.11 15.87 15.80
N ALA A 231 4.44 14.73 15.60
CA ALA A 231 5.09 13.47 15.23
C ALA A 231 5.77 13.54 13.84
N PHE A 232 5.11 14.17 12.85
CA PHE A 232 5.74 14.42 11.56
C PHE A 232 6.93 15.38 11.66
N ASP A 233 6.88 16.38 12.53
CA ASP A 233 8.00 17.29 12.77
C ASP A 233 9.21 16.57 13.38
N TYR A 234 8.99 15.63 14.31
CA TYR A 234 10.07 14.76 14.80
C TYR A 234 10.65 13.90 13.68
N ALA A 235 9.82 13.25 12.87
CA ALA A 235 10.29 12.45 11.74
C ALA A 235 11.10 13.28 10.72
N ILE A 236 10.66 14.48 10.38
CA ILE A 236 11.38 15.41 9.48
C ILE A 236 12.69 15.89 10.11
N ALA A 237 12.72 16.16 11.41
CA ALA A 237 13.93 16.58 12.09
C ALA A 237 15.02 15.49 12.08
N LEU A 238 14.61 14.22 12.14
CA LEU A 238 15.50 13.06 12.07
C LEU A 238 15.93 12.75 10.63
N ASN A 239 14.99 12.87 9.68
CA ASN A 239 15.22 12.61 8.27
C ASN A 239 14.52 13.69 7.39
N PRO A 240 15.22 14.81 7.10
CA PRO A 240 14.65 15.93 6.36
C PRO A 240 14.25 15.61 4.92
N ASP A 241 14.86 14.58 4.32
CA ASP A 241 14.65 14.19 2.93
C ASP A 241 13.60 13.06 2.78
N ASN A 242 12.89 12.71 3.85
CA ASN A 242 11.80 11.73 3.81
C ASN A 242 10.57 12.33 3.11
N SER A 243 10.47 12.13 1.79
CA SER A 243 9.42 12.71 0.95
C SER A 243 8.01 12.24 1.38
N SER A 244 7.87 11.01 1.86
CA SER A 244 6.61 10.47 2.38
C SER A 244 6.10 11.28 3.58
N VAL A 245 6.97 11.64 4.53
CA VAL A 245 6.56 12.41 5.72
C VAL A 245 6.14 13.82 5.33
N LEU A 246 6.93 14.50 4.49
CA LEU A 246 6.63 15.85 4.02
C LEU A 246 5.28 15.90 3.29
N TYR A 247 5.02 14.95 2.39
CA TYR A 247 3.77 14.87 1.64
C TYR A 247 2.56 14.66 2.56
N ASN A 248 2.64 13.70 3.49
CA ASN A 248 1.54 13.42 4.42
C ASN A 248 1.27 14.59 5.36
N LYS A 249 2.31 15.25 5.87
CA LYS A 249 2.17 16.46 6.70
C LYS A 249 1.52 17.59 5.90
N ALA A 250 1.95 17.83 4.67
CA ALA A 250 1.40 18.89 3.83
C ALA A 250 -0.10 18.70 3.56
N ILE A 251 -0.52 17.47 3.19
CA ILE A 251 -1.94 17.13 3.01
C ILE A 251 -2.73 17.37 4.30
N LEU A 252 -2.22 16.88 5.44
CA LEU A 252 -2.87 17.06 6.74
C LEU A 252 -3.12 18.55 7.03
N LEU A 253 -2.11 19.39 6.82
CA LEU A 253 -2.17 20.83 7.05
C LEU A 253 -3.18 21.52 6.14
N VAL A 254 -3.15 21.24 4.83
CA VAL A 254 -4.08 21.82 3.85
C VAL A 254 -5.52 21.41 4.17
N ASN A 255 -5.77 20.12 4.43
CA ASN A 255 -7.10 19.62 4.78
C ASN A 255 -7.62 20.17 6.11
N SER A 256 -6.73 20.58 7.00
CA SER A 256 -7.07 21.20 8.29
C SER A 256 -7.21 22.73 8.19
N GLY A 257 -7.08 23.31 7.00
CA GLY A 257 -7.17 24.76 6.78
C GLY A 257 -5.91 25.55 7.14
N LYS A 258 -4.81 24.87 7.51
CA LYS A 258 -3.50 25.48 7.76
C LYS A 258 -2.73 25.64 6.45
N TYR A 259 -3.29 26.44 5.54
CA TYR A 259 -2.83 26.52 4.16
C TYR A 259 -1.39 27.02 4.02
N ASP A 260 -0.96 28.02 4.79
CA ASP A 260 0.40 28.56 4.71
C ASP A 260 1.46 27.50 5.07
N GLU A 261 1.32 26.85 6.23
CA GLU A 261 2.21 25.78 6.66
C GLU A 261 2.19 24.59 5.67
N GLY A 262 1.01 24.26 5.13
CA GLY A 262 0.85 23.19 4.14
C GLY A 262 1.56 23.50 2.82
N ILE A 263 1.46 24.73 2.32
CA ILE A 263 2.16 25.18 1.12
C ILE A 263 3.68 25.12 1.34
N GLU A 264 4.20 25.65 2.44
CA GLU A 264 5.62 25.59 2.77
C GLU A 264 6.15 24.15 2.86
N THR A 265 5.33 23.24 3.39
CA THR A 265 5.67 21.82 3.49
C THR A 265 5.66 21.15 2.10
N PHE A 266 4.67 21.43 1.25
CA PHE A 266 4.68 20.94 -0.13
C PHE A 266 5.84 21.52 -0.96
N GLU A 267 6.20 22.79 -0.77
CA GLU A 267 7.36 23.38 -1.44
C GLU A 267 8.66 22.70 -1.01
N SER A 268 8.77 22.27 0.25
CA SER A 268 9.90 21.48 0.73
C SER A 268 9.92 20.10 0.08
N PHE A 269 8.77 19.43 -0.02
CA PHE A 269 8.61 18.17 -0.74
C PHE A 269 9.00 18.29 -2.23
N LEU A 270 8.58 19.36 -2.91
CA LEU A 270 8.90 19.61 -4.32
C LEU A 270 10.39 19.89 -4.56
N ARG A 271 11.20 20.19 -3.54
CA ARG A 271 12.67 20.24 -3.71
C ARG A 271 13.26 18.86 -3.95
N ILE A 272 12.59 17.82 -3.45
CA ILE A 272 12.97 16.41 -3.59
C ILE A 272 12.31 15.84 -4.85
N GLU A 273 11.01 16.09 -5.03
CA GLU A 273 10.19 15.61 -6.15
C GLU A 273 9.58 16.77 -6.96
N PRO A 274 10.37 17.47 -7.81
CA PRO A 274 9.97 18.74 -8.42
C PRO A 274 8.78 18.68 -9.39
N ASP A 275 8.54 17.53 -9.99
CA ASP A 275 7.50 17.34 -11.01
C ASP A 275 6.29 16.56 -10.47
N ASN A 276 6.14 16.45 -9.14
CA ASN A 276 5.02 15.73 -8.54
C ASN A 276 3.71 16.51 -8.73
N LEU A 277 2.82 15.97 -9.58
CA LEU A 277 1.55 16.59 -9.93
C LEU A 277 0.64 16.80 -8.72
N PHE A 278 0.59 15.85 -7.78
CA PHE A 278 -0.29 15.93 -6.62
C PHE A 278 0.11 17.06 -5.67
N ALA A 279 1.40 17.25 -5.42
CA ALA A 279 1.88 18.34 -4.59
C ALA A 279 1.64 19.72 -5.25
N LEU A 280 1.87 19.84 -6.56
CA LEU A 280 1.57 21.07 -7.30
C LEU A 280 0.07 21.42 -7.28
N THR A 281 -0.80 20.42 -7.47
CA THR A 281 -2.26 20.60 -7.34
C THR A 281 -2.66 20.96 -5.91
N GLY A 282 -2.09 20.29 -4.89
CA GLY A 282 -2.35 20.59 -3.49
C GLY A 282 -1.98 22.02 -3.08
N ILE A 283 -0.86 22.56 -3.60
CA ILE A 283 -0.49 23.97 -3.43
C ILE A 283 -1.51 24.89 -4.14
N ALA A 284 -1.89 24.56 -5.38
CA ALA A 284 -2.85 25.36 -6.13
C ALA A 284 -4.21 25.44 -5.44
N ASP A 285 -4.71 24.32 -4.91
CA ASP A 285 -5.95 24.24 -4.14
C ASP A 285 -5.86 25.02 -2.82
N ALA A 286 -4.71 24.95 -2.13
CA ALA A 286 -4.47 25.74 -0.93
C ALA A 286 -4.50 27.25 -1.24
N TYR A 287 -3.87 27.71 -2.33
CA TYR A 287 -3.97 29.10 -2.76
C TYR A 287 -5.39 29.50 -3.17
N LEU A 288 -6.13 28.60 -3.84
CA LEU A 288 -7.51 28.83 -4.21
C LEU A 288 -8.41 29.01 -2.98
N ALA A 289 -8.26 28.16 -1.96
CA ALA A 289 -8.97 28.27 -0.69
C ALA A 289 -8.66 29.58 0.07
N LYS A 290 -7.46 30.13 -0.13
CA LYS A 290 -7.04 31.44 0.39
C LYS A 290 -7.47 32.64 -0.47
N ASP A 291 -8.24 32.42 -1.54
CA ASP A 291 -8.62 33.45 -2.53
C ASP A 291 -7.41 34.12 -3.23
N ARG A 292 -6.27 33.43 -3.26
CA ARG A 292 -5.04 33.86 -3.95
C ARG A 292 -5.02 33.33 -5.38
N LEU A 293 -5.96 33.84 -6.18
CA LEU A 293 -6.29 33.30 -7.50
C LEU A 293 -5.13 33.29 -8.51
N GLU A 294 -4.25 34.30 -8.50
CA GLU A 294 -3.08 34.33 -9.42
C GLU A 294 -2.07 33.22 -9.11
N ASP A 295 -1.81 33.00 -7.81
CA ASP A 295 -0.87 31.97 -7.38
C ASP A 295 -1.45 30.58 -7.68
N ALA A 296 -2.75 30.37 -7.42
CA ALA A 296 -3.44 29.13 -7.80
C ALA A 296 -3.32 28.85 -9.31
N ILE A 297 -3.60 29.84 -10.17
CA ILE A 297 -3.42 29.70 -11.63
C ILE A 297 -1.98 29.36 -11.98
N PHE A 298 -0.99 29.99 -11.33
CA PHE A 298 0.41 29.72 -11.59
C PHE A 298 0.75 28.23 -11.38
N TYR A 299 0.38 27.66 -10.24
CA TYR A 299 0.65 26.25 -9.94
C TYR A 299 -0.18 25.30 -10.81
N PHE A 300 -1.46 25.59 -11.08
CA PHE A 300 -2.23 24.79 -12.04
C PHE A 300 -1.62 24.82 -13.45
N ARG A 301 -1.05 25.95 -13.89
CA ARG A 301 -0.33 26.02 -15.17
C ARG A 301 0.99 25.24 -15.14
N MET A 302 1.63 25.08 -13.99
CA MET A 302 2.77 24.17 -13.86
C MET A 302 2.33 22.72 -14.04
N VAL A 303 1.22 22.31 -13.41
CA VAL A 303 0.61 20.99 -13.62
C VAL A 303 0.32 20.78 -15.11
N LEU A 304 -0.32 21.75 -15.79
CA LEU A 304 -0.64 21.66 -17.22
C LEU A 304 0.57 21.65 -18.16
N LYS A 305 1.76 22.07 -17.71
CA LYS A 305 3.00 21.91 -18.49
C LYS A 305 3.50 20.47 -18.48
N LEU A 306 3.27 19.76 -17.37
CA LEU A 306 3.68 18.37 -17.18
C LEU A 306 2.63 17.41 -17.75
N ASP A 307 1.34 17.72 -17.53
CA ASP A 307 0.20 16.99 -18.05
C ASP A 307 -0.87 17.96 -18.58
N SER A 308 -0.89 18.16 -19.89
CA SER A 308 -1.78 19.14 -20.54
C SER A 308 -3.27 18.84 -20.43
N GLU A 309 -3.63 17.59 -20.13
CA GLU A 309 -5.01 17.11 -20.00
C GLU A 309 -5.38 16.81 -18.55
N ASN A 310 -4.55 17.24 -17.58
CA ASN A 310 -4.82 17.04 -16.16
C ASN A 310 -6.19 17.62 -15.78
N LEU A 311 -7.04 16.78 -15.19
CA LEU A 311 -8.44 17.14 -14.89
C LEU A 311 -8.53 18.19 -13.80
N ASP A 312 -7.79 18.03 -12.70
CA ASP A 312 -7.86 18.92 -11.53
C ASP A 312 -7.38 20.32 -11.89
N ALA A 313 -6.26 20.42 -12.61
CA ALA A 313 -5.73 21.72 -13.03
C ALA A 313 -6.63 22.45 -14.03
N ASN A 314 -7.22 21.74 -15.01
CA ASN A 314 -8.20 22.34 -15.91
C ASN A 314 -9.49 22.74 -15.17
N THR A 315 -9.91 21.97 -14.15
CA THR A 315 -11.07 22.27 -13.30
C THR A 315 -10.82 23.54 -12.48
N GLY A 316 -9.68 23.62 -11.81
CA GLY A 316 -9.27 24.78 -11.03
C GLY A 316 -9.15 26.06 -11.87
N ILE A 317 -8.48 26.00 -13.03
CA ILE A 317 -8.36 27.17 -13.92
C ILE A 317 -9.74 27.56 -14.49
N ALA A 318 -10.55 26.60 -14.93
CA ALA A 318 -11.90 26.89 -15.40
C ALA A 318 -12.74 27.63 -14.35
N TYR A 319 -12.70 27.16 -13.10
CA TYR A 319 -13.37 27.78 -11.97
C TYR A 319 -12.89 29.22 -11.74
N ILE A 320 -11.58 29.45 -11.68
CA ILE A 320 -11.01 30.77 -11.45
C ILE A 320 -11.34 31.73 -12.61
N CYS A 321 -11.24 31.28 -13.87
CA CYS A 321 -11.60 32.11 -15.02
C CYS A 321 -13.10 32.47 -15.02
N MET A 322 -14.00 31.57 -14.56
CA MET A 322 -15.42 31.91 -14.40
C MET A 322 -15.63 33.00 -13.33
N LEU A 323 -14.96 32.89 -12.19
CA LEU A 323 -14.97 33.91 -11.13
C LEU A 323 -14.48 35.27 -11.62
N ARG A 324 -13.45 35.28 -12.48
CA ARG A 324 -12.88 36.50 -13.09
C ARG A 324 -13.62 37.02 -14.31
N HIS A 325 -14.59 36.27 -14.81
CA HIS A 325 -15.36 36.57 -16.01
C HIS A 325 -14.54 36.49 -17.30
N GLU A 326 -13.46 35.72 -17.28
CA GLU A 326 -12.62 35.36 -18.42
C GLU A 326 -13.26 34.19 -19.17
N HIS A 327 -14.44 34.44 -19.75
CA HIS A 327 -15.32 33.39 -20.25
C HIS A 327 -14.72 32.52 -21.36
N TYR A 328 -13.85 33.08 -22.20
CA TYR A 328 -13.19 32.33 -23.28
C TYR A 328 -12.19 31.30 -22.75
N GLU A 329 -11.37 31.69 -21.78
CA GLU A 329 -10.39 30.81 -21.15
C GLU A 329 -11.09 29.73 -20.33
N ALA A 330 -12.13 30.11 -19.56
CA ALA A 330 -12.97 29.17 -18.84
C ALA A 330 -13.53 28.06 -19.76
N LEU A 331 -14.11 28.43 -20.90
CA LEU A 331 -14.66 27.45 -21.85
C LEU A 331 -13.56 26.58 -22.50
N THR A 332 -12.37 27.13 -22.73
CA THR A 332 -11.24 26.36 -23.26
C THR A 332 -10.85 25.22 -22.29
N CYS A 333 -10.76 25.52 -21.00
CA CYS A 333 -10.49 24.51 -19.98
C CYS A 333 -11.66 23.53 -19.79
N LEU A 334 -12.90 24.04 -19.72
CA LEU A 334 -14.10 23.22 -19.55
C LEU A 334 -14.25 22.17 -20.67
N ARG A 335 -13.92 22.53 -21.93
CA ARG A 335 -13.96 21.61 -23.07
C ARG A 335 -13.06 20.39 -22.93
N LYS A 336 -11.99 20.48 -22.13
CA LYS A 336 -11.06 19.37 -21.89
C LYS A 336 -11.56 18.37 -20.85
N ILE A 337 -12.35 18.83 -19.88
CA ILE A 337 -12.76 18.04 -18.71
C ILE A 337 -14.23 17.60 -18.75
N ILE A 338 -15.06 18.28 -19.54
CA ILE A 338 -16.50 18.02 -19.53
C ILE A 338 -16.85 16.68 -20.20
N GLY A 339 -17.66 15.88 -19.51
CA GLY A 339 -18.02 14.53 -19.95
C GLY A 339 -17.13 13.43 -19.40
N ASP A 340 -16.04 13.77 -18.70
CA ASP A 340 -15.30 12.80 -17.87
C ASP A 340 -16.01 12.62 -16.53
N GLU A 341 -16.25 11.36 -16.13
CA GLU A 341 -16.95 11.02 -14.89
C GLU A 341 -16.13 11.36 -13.64
N ARG A 342 -14.81 11.55 -13.77
CA ARG A 342 -13.90 11.92 -12.67
C ARG A 342 -13.93 13.42 -12.36
N THR A 343 -14.49 14.24 -13.24
CA THR A 343 -14.57 15.70 -13.04
C THR A 343 -15.50 16.04 -11.89
N ASP A 344 -15.03 16.83 -10.92
CA ASP A 344 -15.84 17.31 -9.80
C ASP A 344 -16.93 18.30 -10.30
N SER A 345 -18.06 17.71 -10.66
CA SER A 345 -19.22 18.41 -11.18
C SER A 345 -19.89 19.28 -10.11
N LEU A 346 -19.75 18.92 -8.84
CA LEU A 346 -20.32 19.68 -7.72
C LEU A 346 -19.54 20.98 -7.50
N PHE A 347 -18.22 20.93 -7.61
CA PHE A 347 -17.35 22.10 -7.47
C PHE A 347 -17.66 23.19 -8.51
N LEU A 348 -17.98 22.82 -9.76
CA LEU A 348 -18.20 23.78 -10.85
C LEU A 348 -19.65 24.30 -10.96
N ILE A 349 -20.63 23.61 -10.36
CA ILE A 349 -22.06 23.77 -10.69
C ILE A 349 -22.58 25.21 -10.49
N THR A 350 -22.15 25.86 -9.40
CA THR A 350 -22.59 27.21 -9.05
C THR A 350 -22.02 28.24 -10.02
N GLU A 351 -20.73 28.15 -10.32
CA GLU A 351 -20.08 29.11 -11.21
C GLU A 351 -20.44 28.93 -12.68
N LEU A 352 -20.74 27.71 -13.11
CA LEU A 352 -21.33 27.45 -14.43
C LEU A 352 -22.69 28.16 -14.57
N HIS A 353 -23.55 28.06 -13.54
CA HIS A 353 -24.84 28.73 -13.53
C HIS A 353 -24.71 30.25 -13.51
N ASN A 354 -23.81 30.80 -12.69
CA ASN A 354 -23.55 32.23 -12.60
C ASN A 354 -23.01 32.78 -13.93
N SER A 355 -22.07 32.06 -14.55
CA SER A 355 -21.52 32.39 -15.86
C SER A 355 -22.57 32.36 -16.97
N TYR A 356 -23.44 31.34 -16.98
CA TYR A 356 -24.58 31.29 -17.90
C TYR A 356 -25.53 32.48 -17.69
N LYS A 357 -25.94 32.75 -16.44
CA LYS A 357 -26.87 33.84 -16.12
C LYS A 357 -26.39 35.18 -16.64
N ARG A 358 -25.08 35.43 -16.55
CA ARG A 358 -24.41 36.66 -16.95
C ARG A 358 -24.23 36.78 -18.46
N THR A 359 -23.73 35.74 -19.10
CA THR A 359 -23.34 35.78 -20.53
C THR A 359 -24.48 35.43 -21.47
N LYS A 360 -25.47 34.68 -20.99
CA LYS A 360 -26.48 33.97 -21.81
C LYS A 360 -25.86 33.07 -22.88
N ASN A 361 -24.59 32.66 -22.72
CA ASN A 361 -23.94 31.76 -23.65
C ASN A 361 -24.45 30.31 -23.42
N PRO A 362 -25.08 29.68 -24.42
CA PRO A 362 -25.65 28.33 -24.29
C PRO A 362 -24.61 27.24 -24.02
N GLU A 363 -23.32 27.46 -24.28
CA GLU A 363 -22.28 26.48 -23.95
C GLU A 363 -22.13 26.28 -22.44
N PHE A 364 -22.16 27.37 -21.65
CA PHE A 364 -22.21 27.27 -20.18
C PHE A 364 -23.50 26.59 -19.70
N LEU A 365 -24.61 26.78 -20.41
CA LEU A 365 -25.87 26.09 -20.09
C LEU A 365 -25.76 24.58 -20.32
N VAL A 366 -25.11 24.14 -21.40
CA VAL A 366 -24.84 22.72 -21.64
C VAL A 366 -23.99 22.15 -20.52
N TYR A 367 -22.90 22.82 -20.14
CA TYR A 367 -22.02 22.33 -19.08
C TYR A 367 -22.70 22.31 -17.71
N TYR A 368 -23.51 23.33 -17.41
CA TYR A 368 -24.34 23.35 -16.21
C TYR A 368 -25.34 22.18 -16.18
N LEU A 369 -25.96 21.85 -17.32
CA LEU A 369 -26.85 20.69 -17.44
C LEU A 369 -26.11 19.37 -17.24
N VAL A 370 -24.86 19.27 -17.71
CA VAL A 370 -24.01 18.10 -17.44
C VAL A 370 -23.75 17.97 -15.94
N SER A 371 -23.38 19.06 -15.27
CA SER A 371 -23.19 19.05 -13.81
C SER A 371 -24.45 18.65 -13.06
N LEU A 372 -25.61 19.22 -13.41
CA LEU A 372 -26.91 18.86 -12.81
C LEU A 372 -27.27 17.39 -12.99
N TYR A 373 -26.95 16.81 -14.15
CA TYR A 373 -27.17 15.39 -14.40
C TYR A 373 -26.28 14.52 -13.50
N ASN A 374 -24.99 14.85 -13.42
CA ASN A 374 -24.01 14.12 -12.60
C ASN A 374 -24.33 14.21 -11.11
N THR A 375 -24.79 15.37 -10.63
CA THR A 375 -25.21 15.58 -9.24
C THR A 375 -26.65 15.13 -8.95
N LYS A 376 -27.36 14.56 -9.93
CA LYS A 376 -28.74 14.04 -9.83
C LYS A 376 -29.80 15.10 -9.45
N GLU A 377 -29.56 16.35 -9.81
CA GLU A 377 -30.46 17.49 -9.58
C GLU A 377 -31.59 17.55 -10.62
N ASN A 378 -32.46 16.53 -10.62
CA ASN A 378 -33.41 16.25 -11.69
C ASN A 378 -34.43 17.37 -11.98
N GLU A 379 -34.91 18.08 -10.97
CA GLU A 379 -35.92 19.13 -11.17
C GLU A 379 -35.33 20.37 -11.83
N LEU A 380 -34.14 20.79 -11.40
CA LEU A 380 -33.41 21.87 -12.05
C LEU A 380 -33.00 21.45 -13.46
N PHE A 381 -32.52 20.23 -13.66
CA PHE A 381 -32.15 19.71 -14.98
C PHE A 381 -33.30 19.88 -15.98
N LYS A 382 -34.53 19.49 -15.62
CA LYS A 382 -35.72 19.64 -16.48
C LYS A 382 -35.99 21.10 -16.86
N ILE A 383 -35.88 22.03 -15.92
CA ILE A 383 -36.12 23.47 -16.16
C ILE A 383 -35.09 24.02 -17.15
N TYR A 384 -33.81 23.74 -16.92
CA TYR A 384 -32.75 24.28 -17.77
C TYR A 384 -32.64 23.56 -19.12
N LEU A 385 -33.10 22.30 -19.21
CA LEU A 385 -33.25 21.58 -20.47
C LEU A 385 -34.32 22.25 -21.34
N GLU A 386 -35.45 22.66 -20.76
CA GLU A 386 -36.48 23.46 -21.44
C GLU A 386 -35.89 24.74 -22.03
N MET A 387 -35.05 25.42 -21.26
CA MET A 387 -34.34 26.61 -21.74
C MET A 387 -33.39 26.28 -22.90
N LEU A 388 -32.59 25.21 -22.80
CA LEU A 388 -31.64 24.82 -23.85
C LEU A 388 -32.33 24.54 -25.19
N ILE A 389 -33.47 23.84 -25.15
CA ILE A 389 -34.26 23.49 -26.34
C ILE A 389 -34.76 24.75 -27.08
N SER A 390 -34.95 25.87 -26.37
CA SER A 390 -35.40 27.13 -26.98
C SER A 390 -34.31 27.88 -27.76
N TYR A 391 -33.03 27.50 -27.64
CA TYR A 391 -31.92 28.14 -28.37
C TYR A 391 -31.76 27.57 -29.78
N ASP A 392 -31.25 26.34 -29.90
CA ASP A 392 -30.95 25.67 -31.17
C ASP A 392 -30.84 24.14 -30.94
N GLU A 393 -31.22 23.33 -31.94
CA GLU A 393 -31.03 21.88 -31.92
C GLU A 393 -29.56 21.46 -31.82
N LEU A 394 -28.62 22.30 -32.29
CA LEU A 394 -27.18 22.03 -32.20
C LEU A 394 -26.69 21.90 -30.76
N TRP A 395 -27.19 22.73 -29.84
CA TRP A 395 -26.81 22.66 -28.42
C TRP A 395 -27.40 21.44 -27.71
N LEU A 396 -28.61 21.04 -28.12
CA LEU A 396 -29.21 19.79 -27.65
C LEU A 396 -28.41 18.57 -28.14
N ALA A 397 -27.93 18.59 -29.38
CA ALA A 397 -27.06 17.54 -29.91
C ALA A 397 -25.75 17.47 -29.10
N ARG A 398 -25.14 18.62 -28.77
CA ARG A 398 -23.93 18.69 -27.94
C ARG A 398 -24.14 18.11 -26.55
N LEU A 399 -25.26 18.41 -25.89
CA LEU A 399 -25.60 17.79 -24.60
C LEU A 399 -25.67 16.26 -24.69
N PHE A 400 -26.23 15.73 -25.79
CA PHE A 400 -26.32 14.28 -26.00
C PHE A 400 -25.00 13.61 -26.40
N GLU A 401 -24.02 14.37 -26.90
CA GLU A 401 -22.65 13.87 -27.09
C GLU A 401 -21.97 13.67 -25.73
N LEU A 402 -22.14 14.63 -24.82
CA LEU A 402 -21.55 14.60 -23.48
C LEU A 402 -22.27 13.61 -22.55
N ILE A 403 -23.57 13.40 -22.75
CA ILE A 403 -24.34 12.41 -21.98
C ILE A 403 -25.14 11.52 -22.93
N PRO A 404 -24.52 10.45 -23.47
CA PRO A 404 -25.17 9.56 -24.44
C PRO A 404 -26.41 8.83 -23.90
N SER A 405 -26.47 8.59 -22.58
CA SER A 405 -27.59 7.91 -21.91
C SER A 405 -28.92 8.68 -22.06
N LEU A 406 -28.88 10.03 -22.13
CA LEU A 406 -30.07 10.87 -22.31
C LEU A 406 -30.81 10.58 -23.62
N LYS A 407 -30.13 10.11 -24.66
CA LYS A 407 -30.79 9.70 -25.93
C LYS A 407 -31.76 8.53 -25.74
N ARG A 408 -31.62 7.76 -24.66
CA ARG A 408 -32.46 6.59 -24.37
C ARG A 408 -33.51 6.88 -23.30
N ASP A 409 -33.41 8.00 -22.60
CA ASP A 409 -34.33 8.38 -21.53
C ASP A 409 -35.70 8.81 -22.09
N ASP A 410 -36.73 8.01 -21.81
CA ASP A 410 -38.10 8.25 -22.28
C ASP A 410 -38.75 9.49 -21.65
N SER A 411 -38.34 9.87 -20.43
CA SER A 411 -38.82 11.08 -19.76
C SER A 411 -38.30 12.32 -20.47
N VAL A 412 -37.00 12.34 -20.77
CA VAL A 412 -36.33 13.41 -21.50
C VAL A 412 -36.87 13.52 -22.93
N LYS A 413 -37.06 12.39 -23.64
CA LYS A 413 -37.70 12.38 -24.97
C LYS A 413 -39.12 12.95 -24.96
N LYS A 414 -39.96 12.53 -24.00
CA LYS A 414 -41.34 13.04 -23.85
C LYS A 414 -41.33 14.54 -23.59
N GLN A 415 -40.41 15.02 -22.76
CA GLN A 415 -40.26 16.44 -22.46
C GLN A 415 -39.86 17.24 -23.72
N ILE A 416 -38.82 16.80 -24.45
CA ILE A 416 -38.40 17.43 -25.71
C ILE A 416 -39.56 17.51 -26.71
N ASN A 417 -40.29 16.40 -26.91
CA ASN A 417 -41.43 16.34 -27.83
C ASN A 417 -42.58 17.28 -27.40
N LYS A 418 -42.83 17.42 -26.10
CA LYS A 418 -43.85 18.32 -25.56
C LYS A 418 -43.49 19.79 -25.81
N ILE A 419 -42.21 20.14 -25.72
CA ILE A 419 -41.72 21.50 -25.92
C ILE A 419 -41.73 21.86 -27.40
N LYS A 420 -41.19 21.01 -28.28
CA LYS A 420 -41.23 21.23 -29.74
C LYS A 420 -42.66 21.41 -30.27
N LYS A 421 -43.65 20.74 -29.67
CA LYS A 421 -45.08 20.91 -29.99
C LYS A 421 -45.71 22.21 -29.50
N LYS A 422 -45.10 22.91 -28.55
CA LYS A 422 -45.56 24.23 -28.05
C LYS A 422 -44.90 25.40 -28.79
N SER A 423 -43.78 25.15 -29.46
CA SER A 423 -42.97 26.15 -30.18
C SER A 423 -43.30 26.25 -31.67
N ASN A 424 -44.02 25.26 -32.21
CA ASN A 424 -44.68 25.28 -33.54
C ASN A 424 -46.14 25.66 -33.38
#